data_AF-A0A2S4S3M6-F1
#
_entry.id   AF-A0A2S4S3M6-F1
#
_cell.length_a   1.000
_cell.length_b   1.000
_cell.length_c   1.000
_cell.angle_alpha   90.00
_cell.angle_beta   90.00
_cell.angle_gamma   90.00
#
_symmetry.space_group_name_H-M   'P 1'
#
loop_
_entity.id
_entity.type
_entity.pdbx_description
1 polymer ?
#
loop_
_entity_poly.entity_id
_entity_poly.type
_entity_poly.pdbx_seq_one_letter_code
_entity_poly.pdbx_strand_id
1 'polypeptide(L)'
;MGWREITMAAVSDITFKMDVVYGDGKASWDNVKAMQPVTFCYKDDEGKSVRRGFIAQDLEKIDPQYIKRLNGGVDEDGNLKETLTLDTNPLLMDALVVLKILIDKDDERKRAIELIRSELDAVRRNLQPD
;
A
#
# COMPACT_ATOMS: atom_id res chain seq x y z
N MET A 1 -23.98 -10.71 -31.60
CA MET A 1 -23.58 -9.83 -30.49
C MET A 1 -22.91 -10.68 -29.44
N GLY A 2 -21.59 -10.56 -29.31
CA GLY A 2 -20.79 -11.41 -28.43
C GLY A 2 -20.98 -11.01 -26.97
N TRP A 3 -21.07 -12.02 -26.12
CA TRP A 3 -21.01 -11.89 -24.68
C TRP A 3 -19.80 -11.04 -24.34
N ARG A 4 -20.05 -9.86 -23.76
CA ARG A 4 -19.02 -8.98 -23.24
C ARG A 4 -18.20 -9.83 -22.28
N GLU A 5 -16.96 -10.14 -22.65
CA GLU A 5 -16.02 -10.86 -21.77
C GLU A 5 -16.05 -10.14 -20.43
N ILE A 6 -16.61 -10.79 -19.42
CA ILE A 6 -16.54 -10.30 -18.03
C ILE A 6 -15.10 -10.55 -17.64
N THR A 7 -14.23 -9.62 -17.99
CA THR A 7 -12.87 -9.63 -17.49
C THR A 7 -12.95 -9.38 -15.99
N MET A 8 -12.65 -10.41 -15.19
CA MET A 8 -12.34 -10.27 -13.76
C MET A 8 -11.00 -9.53 -13.54
N ALA A 9 -10.46 -8.86 -14.57
CA ALA A 9 -9.20 -8.15 -14.57
C ALA A 9 -9.43 -6.68 -14.20
N ALA A 10 -8.63 -6.15 -13.30
CA ALA A 10 -8.59 -4.71 -13.02
C ALA A 10 -8.09 -3.98 -14.28
N VAL A 11 -9.02 -3.46 -15.08
CA VAL A 11 -8.70 -2.74 -16.31
C VAL A 11 -8.06 -1.40 -15.94
N SER A 12 -6.74 -1.30 -16.09
CA SER A 12 -5.97 -0.06 -15.84
C SER A 12 -5.78 0.78 -17.12
N ASP A 13 -6.47 0.43 -18.20
CA ASP A 13 -6.40 1.10 -19.48
C ASP A 13 -6.98 2.53 -19.39
N ILE A 14 -6.20 3.50 -19.88
CA ILE A 14 -6.52 4.94 -19.81
C ILE A 14 -7.78 5.30 -20.60
N THR A 15 -8.15 4.50 -21.61
CA THR A 15 -9.37 4.72 -22.41
C THR A 15 -10.65 4.57 -21.59
N PHE A 16 -10.58 3.89 -20.44
CA PHE A 16 -11.69 3.77 -19.48
C PHE A 16 -11.57 4.73 -18.30
N LYS A 17 -10.61 5.67 -18.33
CA LYS A 17 -10.37 6.64 -17.26
C LYS A 17 -10.66 8.06 -17.75
N MET A 18 -11.11 8.91 -16.83
CA MET A 18 -11.28 10.34 -17.06
C MET A 18 -10.52 11.12 -15.98
N ASP A 19 -10.21 12.39 -16.26
CA ASP A 19 -9.55 13.31 -15.32
C ASP A 19 -8.24 12.76 -14.73
N VAL A 20 -7.45 12.06 -15.55
CA VAL A 20 -6.18 11.46 -15.12
C VAL A 20 -5.15 12.55 -14.87
N VAL A 21 -4.77 12.70 -13.60
CA VAL A 21 -3.70 13.58 -13.14
C VAL A 21 -2.58 12.73 -12.56
N TYR A 22 -1.35 12.96 -13.01
CA TYR A 22 -0.16 12.34 -12.43
C TYR A 22 0.18 13.02 -11.10
N GLY A 23 0.14 12.27 -10.01
CA GLY A 23 0.45 12.75 -8.67
C GLY A 23 1.85 12.35 -8.18
N ASP A 24 2.22 12.87 -7.01
CA ASP A 24 3.46 12.56 -6.29
C ASP A 24 3.36 11.31 -5.39
N GLY A 25 2.18 10.69 -5.32
CA GLY A 25 1.91 9.52 -4.48
C GLY A 25 1.83 9.80 -2.98
N LYS A 26 1.69 11.07 -2.56
CA LYS A 26 1.59 11.45 -1.14
C LYS A 26 0.44 10.76 -0.41
N ALA A 27 -0.72 10.61 -1.05
CA ALA A 27 -1.87 9.93 -0.46
C ALA A 27 -1.56 8.47 -0.11
N SER A 28 -1.01 7.71 -1.06
CA SER A 28 -0.56 6.32 -0.83
C SER A 28 0.48 6.23 0.28
N TRP A 29 1.41 7.18 0.34
CA TRP A 29 2.42 7.26 1.40
C TRP A 29 1.81 7.49 2.79
N ASP A 30 0.91 8.45 2.91
CA ASP A 30 0.24 8.78 4.17
C ASP A 30 -0.67 7.63 4.63
N ASN A 31 -1.40 7.01 3.70
CA ASN A 31 -2.26 5.86 3.97
C ASN A 31 -1.46 4.65 4.48
N VAL A 32 -0.41 4.24 3.77
CA VAL A 32 0.44 3.12 4.18
C VAL A 32 1.13 3.38 5.51
N LYS A 33 1.53 4.63 5.80
CA LYS A 33 2.07 5.02 7.11
C LYS A 33 1.07 4.90 8.25
N ALA A 34 -0.22 5.13 7.98
CA ALA A 34 -1.27 5.05 8.99
C ALA A 34 -1.64 3.59 9.34
N MET A 35 -1.35 2.63 8.45
CA MET A 35 -1.66 1.21 8.66
C MET A 35 -0.93 0.65 9.89
N GLN A 36 -1.66 -0.08 10.73
CA GLN A 36 -1.13 -0.73 11.93
C GLN A 36 -1.04 -2.24 11.72
N PRO A 37 0.17 -2.83 11.66
CA PRO A 37 0.32 -4.27 11.52
C PRO A 37 -0.17 -4.97 12.79
N VAL A 38 -0.93 -6.03 12.61
CA VAL A 38 -1.42 -6.87 13.71
C VAL A 38 -0.95 -8.30 13.56
N THR A 39 -0.93 -8.99 14.70
CA THR A 39 -0.77 -10.43 14.77
C THR A 39 -2.02 -11.03 15.40
N PHE A 40 -2.60 -12.05 14.78
CA PHE A 40 -3.88 -12.62 15.21
C PHE A 40 -3.94 -14.13 14.96
N CYS A 41 -4.84 -14.80 15.68
CA CYS A 41 -5.26 -16.18 15.40
C CYS A 41 -6.76 -16.15 15.07
N TYR A 42 -7.21 -17.04 14.19
CA TYR A 42 -8.64 -17.18 13.94
C TYR A 42 -9.33 -17.86 15.13
N LYS A 43 -10.59 -17.49 15.40
CA LYS A 43 -11.34 -18.04 16.53
C LYS A 43 -11.66 -19.53 16.38
N ASP A 44 -11.81 -20.00 15.15
CA ASP A 44 -12.09 -21.38 14.75
C ASP A 44 -10.83 -22.21 14.50
N ASP A 45 -9.63 -21.62 14.63
CA ASP A 45 -8.36 -22.33 14.49
C ASP A 45 -7.96 -22.98 15.82
N GLU A 46 -8.27 -24.27 15.97
CA GLU A 46 -7.89 -25.08 17.13
C GLU A 46 -6.36 -25.11 17.35
N GLY A 47 -5.58 -25.04 16.28
CA GLY A 47 -4.12 -25.00 16.32
C GLY A 47 -3.55 -23.64 16.72
N LYS A 48 -4.39 -22.59 16.82
CA LYS A 48 -4.02 -21.21 17.15
C LYS A 48 -2.82 -20.71 16.34
N SER A 49 -2.82 -20.98 15.04
CA SER A 49 -1.75 -20.57 14.13
C SER A 49 -1.67 -19.04 14.09
N VAL A 50 -0.50 -18.51 14.44
CA VAL A 50 -0.26 -17.06 14.49
C VAL A 50 -0.10 -16.51 13.07
N ARG A 51 -0.95 -15.55 12.70
CA ARG A 51 -0.93 -14.86 11.40
C ARG A 51 -0.59 -13.38 11.56
N ARG A 52 -0.07 -12.77 10.49
CA ARG A 52 0.25 -11.35 10.39
C ARG A 52 -0.64 -10.71 9.35
N GLY A 53 -1.09 -9.50 9.59
CA GLY A 53 -1.91 -8.77 8.62
C GLY A 53 -2.40 -7.44 9.17
N PHE A 54 -3.58 -7.05 8.72
CA PHE A 54 -4.24 -5.81 9.06
C PHE A 54 -5.72 -6.06 9.37
N ILE A 55 -6.34 -5.17 10.15
CA ILE A 55 -7.76 -5.24 10.47
C ILE A 55 -8.56 -4.44 9.45
N ALA A 56 -9.55 -5.09 8.83
CA ALA A 56 -10.39 -4.50 7.80
C ALA A 56 -11.06 -3.19 8.27
N GLN A 57 -11.62 -3.17 9.48
CA GLN A 57 -12.29 -2.00 10.06
C GLN A 57 -11.33 -0.82 10.31
N ASP A 58 -10.04 -1.08 10.50
CA ASP A 58 -9.06 -0.01 10.67
C ASP A 58 -8.58 0.54 9.32
N LEU A 59 -8.40 -0.34 8.34
CA LEU A 59 -8.08 0.07 6.96
C LEU A 59 -9.22 0.86 6.32
N GLU A 60 -10.47 0.52 6.63
CA GLU A 60 -11.65 1.25 6.17
C GLU A 60 -11.65 2.73 6.58
N LYS A 61 -11.14 3.03 7.79
CA LYS A 61 -11.03 4.41 8.29
C LYS A 61 -9.95 5.20 7.57
N ILE A 62 -8.96 4.51 6.99
CA ILE A 62 -7.88 5.12 6.22
C ILE A 62 -8.36 5.38 4.80
N ASP A 63 -8.81 4.31 4.12
CA ASP A 63 -9.40 4.40 2.79
C ASP A 63 -10.49 3.32 2.63
N PRO A 64 -11.75 3.71 2.39
CA PRO A 64 -12.84 2.77 2.14
C PRO A 64 -12.60 1.83 0.95
N GLN A 65 -11.76 2.21 -0.03
CA GLN A 65 -11.44 1.38 -1.19
C GLN A 65 -10.66 0.12 -0.80
N TYR A 66 -10.00 0.10 0.35
CA TYR A 66 -9.31 -1.11 0.84
C TYR A 66 -10.25 -2.24 1.22
N ILE A 67 -11.57 -2.04 1.18
CA ILE A 67 -12.54 -3.00 1.68
C ILE A 67 -13.52 -3.43 0.59
N LYS A 68 -13.67 -4.76 0.43
CA LYS A 68 -14.82 -5.37 -0.25
C LYS A 68 -15.82 -5.85 0.79
N ARG A 69 -17.04 -5.33 0.69
CA ARG A 69 -18.20 -5.76 1.48
C ARG A 69 -18.84 -6.97 0.82
N LEU A 70 -18.89 -8.07 1.54
CA LEU A 70 -19.59 -9.28 1.12
C LEU A 70 -20.86 -9.43 1.96
N ASN A 71 -22.01 -9.36 1.29
CA ASN A 71 -23.30 -9.71 1.86
C ASN A 71 -23.51 -11.20 1.59
N GLY A 72 -23.38 -12.04 2.61
CA GLY A 72 -23.49 -13.49 2.41
C GLY A 72 -23.70 -14.33 3.65
N GLY A 73 -23.51 -13.76 4.85
CA GLY A 73 -23.83 -14.45 6.10
C GLY A 73 -25.22 -14.07 6.60
N VAL A 74 -25.86 -14.99 7.31
CA VAL A 74 -26.98 -14.67 8.21
C VAL A 74 -26.46 -14.90 9.63
N ASP A 75 -26.67 -13.94 10.54
CA ASP A 75 -26.32 -14.11 11.95
C ASP A 75 -27.28 -15.07 12.68
N GLU A 76 -27.01 -15.35 13.96
CA GLU A 76 -27.83 -16.26 14.78
C GLU A 76 -29.28 -15.76 14.95
N ASP A 77 -29.51 -14.46 14.75
CA ASP A 77 -30.82 -13.80 14.86
C ASP A 77 -31.55 -13.67 13.51
N GLY A 78 -30.98 -14.20 12.42
CA GLY A 78 -31.61 -14.17 11.10
C GLY A 78 -31.32 -12.91 10.27
N ASN A 79 -30.45 -12.00 10.72
CA ASN A 79 -30.09 -10.79 10.00
C ASN A 79 -28.93 -11.01 9.03
N LEU A 80 -28.92 -10.27 7.93
CA LEU A 80 -27.79 -10.26 7.00
C LEU A 80 -26.53 -9.73 7.70
N LYS A 81 -25.54 -10.61 7.87
CA LYS A 81 -24.23 -10.28 8.41
C LYS A 81 -23.32 -9.83 7.28
N GLU A 82 -22.95 -8.56 7.32
CA GLU A 82 -21.92 -8.00 6.46
C GLU A 82 -20.54 -8.53 6.89
N THR A 83 -19.78 -9.05 5.92
CA THR A 83 -18.39 -9.46 6.13
C THR A 83 -17.48 -8.55 5.33
N LEU A 84 -16.54 -7.92 6.02
CA LEU A 84 -15.53 -7.06 5.41
C LEU A 84 -14.32 -7.91 5.02
N THR A 85 -13.89 -7.78 3.78
CA THR A 85 -12.69 -8.43 3.24
C THR A 85 -11.77 -7.38 2.66
N LEU A 86 -10.45 -7.61 2.71
CA LEU A 86 -9.48 -6.67 2.16
C LEU A 86 -9.48 -6.73 0.63
N ASP A 87 -9.54 -5.57 -0.03
CA ASP A 87 -9.32 -5.46 -1.48
C ASP A 87 -7.81 -5.40 -1.77
N THR A 88 -7.29 -6.49 -2.30
CA THR A 88 -5.87 -6.60 -2.67
C THR A 88 -5.44 -5.60 -3.72
N ASN A 89 -6.32 -5.17 -4.63
CA ASN A 89 -5.94 -4.30 -5.74
C ASN A 89 -5.49 -2.90 -5.28
N PRO A 90 -6.31 -2.10 -4.57
CA PRO A 90 -5.89 -0.79 -4.08
C PRO A 90 -4.76 -0.89 -3.05
N LEU A 91 -4.75 -1.92 -2.20
CA LEU A 91 -3.64 -2.17 -1.29
C LEU A 91 -2.32 -2.40 -2.03
N LEU A 92 -2.33 -3.18 -3.11
CA LEU A 92 -1.16 -3.43 -3.94
C LEU A 92 -0.72 -2.17 -4.70
N MET A 93 -1.65 -1.39 -5.24
CA MET A 93 -1.32 -0.15 -5.95
C MET A 93 -0.64 0.85 -5.02
N ASP A 94 -1.15 1.04 -3.80
CA ASP A 94 -0.51 1.93 -2.83
C ASP A 94 0.86 1.42 -2.37
N ALA A 95 1.01 0.11 -2.18
CA ALA A 95 2.32 -0.49 -1.90
C ALA A 95 3.34 -0.24 -3.02
N LEU A 96 2.93 -0.34 -4.29
CA LEU A 96 3.79 -0.05 -5.45
C LEU A 96 4.16 1.43 -5.55
N VAL A 97 3.21 2.34 -5.29
CA VAL A 97 3.46 3.79 -5.25
C VAL A 97 4.47 4.12 -4.16
N VAL A 98 4.29 3.57 -2.95
CA VAL A 98 5.23 3.76 -1.83
C VAL A 98 6.61 3.21 -2.16
N LEU A 99 6.69 2.03 -2.79
CA LEU A 99 7.96 1.46 -3.23
C LEU A 99 8.66 2.39 -4.23
N LYS A 100 7.94 2.96 -5.20
CA LYS A 100 8.51 3.93 -6.15
C LYS A 100 9.05 5.17 -5.44
N ILE A 101 8.30 5.73 -4.49
CA ILE A 101 8.75 6.87 -3.67
C ILE A 101 10.02 6.52 -2.89
N LEU A 102 10.11 5.31 -2.33
CA LEU A 102 11.28 4.86 -1.59
C LEU A 102 12.51 4.72 -2.49
N ILE A 103 12.34 4.19 -3.71
CA ILE A 103 13.41 4.10 -4.71
C ILE A 103 13.94 5.50 -5.05
N ASP A 104 13.04 6.45 -5.33
CA ASP A 104 13.44 7.81 -5.69
C ASP A 104 14.19 8.51 -4.55
N LYS A 105 13.69 8.36 -3.32
CA LYS A 105 14.36 8.88 -2.12
C LYS A 105 15.71 8.21 -1.85
N ASP A 106 15.86 6.92 -2.16
CA ASP A 106 17.12 6.20 -2.02
C ASP A 106 18.17 6.72 -3.00
N ASP A 107 17.79 6.94 -4.26
CA ASP A 107 18.66 7.53 -5.27
C ASP A 107 19.08 8.96 -4.91
N GLU A 108 18.15 9.79 -4.45
CA GLU A 108 18.46 11.14 -3.96
C GLU A 108 19.44 11.12 -2.78
N ARG A 109 19.21 10.23 -1.81
CA ARG A 109 20.09 10.07 -0.64
C ARG A 109 21.49 9.61 -1.04
N LYS A 110 21.61 8.67 -1.98
CA LYS A 110 22.90 8.21 -2.51
C LYS A 110 23.69 9.35 -3.15
N ARG A 111 23.05 10.16 -3.99
CA ARG A 111 23.68 11.36 -4.60
C ARG A 111 24.14 12.36 -3.54
N ALA A 112 23.31 12.61 -2.52
CA ALA A 112 23.68 13.51 -1.42
C ALA A 112 24.90 12.98 -0.63
N ILE A 113 24.95 11.67 -0.37
CA ILE A 113 26.10 11.03 0.29
C ILE A 113 27.38 11.17 -0.56
N GLU A 114 27.29 10.97 -1.87
CA GLU A 114 28.43 11.13 -2.80
C GLU A 114 28.94 12.57 -2.81
N LEU A 115 28.04 13.56 -2.87
CA LEU A 115 28.39 14.97 -2.82
C LEU A 115 29.12 15.31 -1.51
N ILE A 116 28.53 14.95 -0.37
CA ILE A 116 29.11 15.23 0.96
C ILE A 116 30.48 14.57 1.12
N ARG A 117 30.66 13.34 0.61
CA ARG A 117 31.97 12.67 0.61
C ARG A 117 33.00 13.44 -0.20
N SER A 118 32.62 13.91 -1.40
CA SER A 118 33.52 14.68 -2.25
C SER A 118 33.96 16.00 -1.61
N GLU A 119 33.04 16.70 -0.94
CA GLU A 119 33.32 17.94 -0.21
C GLU A 119 34.24 17.68 0.99
N LEU A 120 33.98 16.59 1.74
CA LEU A 120 34.82 16.19 2.86
C LEU A 120 36.26 15.89 2.42
N ASP A 121 36.43 15.21 1.29
CA ASP A 121 37.75 14.89 0.74
C ASP A 121 38.48 16.14 0.22
N ALA A 122 37.76 17.14 -0.29
CA ALA A 122 38.33 18.44 -0.63
C ALA A 122 38.81 19.20 0.63
N VAL A 123 37.99 19.23 1.68
CA VAL A 123 38.35 19.88 2.95
C VAL A 123 39.54 19.20 3.62
N ARG A 124 39.56 17.86 3.65
CA ARG A 124 40.69 17.09 4.22
C ARG A 124 42.01 17.41 3.53
N ARG A 125 42.02 17.53 2.19
CA ARG A 125 43.21 17.94 1.43
C ARG A 125 43.69 19.33 1.78
N ASN A 126 42.78 20.27 2.08
CA ASN A 126 43.15 21.64 2.44
C ASN A 126 43.67 21.78 3.89
N LEU A 127 43.35 20.83 4.78
CA LEU A 127 43.76 20.83 6.19
C LEU A 127 45.06 20.08 6.46
N GLN A 128 45.55 19.29 5.50
CA GLN A 128 46.89 18.72 5.50
C GLN A 128 47.72 19.34 4.36
N PRO A 129 48.04 20.66 4.43
CA PRO A 129 49.08 21.18 3.56
C PRO A 129 50.41 20.56 3.98
N ASP A 130 51.21 20.13 3.00
CA ASP A 130 52.55 19.55 3.19
C ASP A 130 53.42 20.34 4.21
#